data_AF-A0A0H3EEP4-F1
#
_entry.id   AF-A0A0H3EEP4-F1
#
_cell.length_a   1.000
_cell.length_b   1.000
_cell.length_c   1.000
_cell.angle_alpha   90.00
_cell.angle_beta   90.00
_cell.angle_gamma   90.00
#
_symmetry.space_group_name_H-M   'P 1'
#
loop_
_entity.id
_entity.type
_entity.pdbx_description
1 polymer ?
#
loop_
_entity_poly.entity_id
_entity_poly.type
_entity_poly.pdbx_seq_one_letter_code
_entity_poly.pdbx_strand_id
1 'polypeptide(L)'
;MGKVYSHLSEEERQVIQIEVGNGTSVRKIARLLGRGPSGISREIRRNTWFPSNESESYRPYRPKRLKTGPWTGRYYIAGPAQRKADRRRAKPRKPYRLSCGRLWSRVAEWPGRGWSPLPVSGIIRRCLPKRTIIEPGMARELQEIVDETDNRPMRVLGHRTPAEAFADELLNLQDKQGCCTSK
;
A
#
# COMPACT_ATOMS: atom_id res chain seq x y z
N MET A 1 -30.05 -1.18 15.72
CA MET A 1 -29.33 -0.71 14.52
C MET A 1 -27.95 -0.21 14.95
N GLY A 2 -26.87 -0.79 14.42
CA GLY A 2 -25.50 -0.39 14.80
C GLY A 2 -25.15 1.01 14.29
N LYS A 3 -24.40 1.80 15.07
CA LYS A 3 -23.86 3.09 14.61
C LYS A 3 -22.83 2.83 13.51
N VAL A 4 -23.17 3.20 12.28
CA VAL A 4 -22.22 3.22 11.16
C VAL A 4 -21.15 4.26 11.46
N TYR A 5 -19.88 3.89 11.31
CA TYR A 5 -18.75 4.78 11.52
C TYR A 5 -18.75 5.89 10.46
N SER A 6 -19.08 7.11 10.85
CA SER A 6 -19.04 8.30 9.97
C SER A 6 -17.78 9.13 10.24
N HIS A 7 -17.06 9.47 9.17
CA HIS A 7 -15.92 10.38 9.25
C HIS A 7 -16.38 11.81 9.58
N LEU A 8 -15.48 12.63 10.15
CA LEU A 8 -15.72 14.06 10.33
C LEU A 8 -15.66 14.77 8.96
N SER A 9 -16.68 15.57 8.67
CA SER A 9 -16.74 16.43 7.48
C SER A 9 -15.79 17.62 7.62
N GLU A 10 -15.58 18.35 6.53
CA GLU A 10 -14.77 19.58 6.55
C GLU A 10 -15.42 20.66 7.43
N GLU A 11 -16.73 20.84 7.32
CA GLU A 11 -17.51 21.79 8.13
C GLU A 11 -17.39 21.47 9.63
N GLU A 12 -17.54 20.20 10.02
CA GLU A 12 -17.37 19.78 11.42
C GLU A 12 -15.95 20.08 11.92
N ARG A 13 -14.92 19.97 11.06
CA ARG A 13 -13.55 20.34 11.42
C ARG A 13 -13.40 21.85 11.58
N GLN A 14 -14.06 22.67 10.77
CA GLN A 14 -14.06 24.13 10.91
C GLN A 14 -14.72 24.57 12.21
N VAL A 15 -15.86 23.97 12.57
CA VAL A 15 -16.51 24.20 13.87
C VAL A 15 -15.59 23.83 15.03
N ILE A 16 -14.89 22.69 14.96
CA ILE A 16 -13.89 22.32 15.98
C ILE A 16 -12.80 23.40 16.10
N GLN A 17 -12.32 23.96 14.99
CA GLN A 17 -11.29 25.01 15.02
C GLN A 17 -11.78 26.28 15.73
N ILE A 18 -12.98 26.77 15.38
CA ILE A 18 -13.58 27.96 15.99
C ILE A 18 -13.78 27.72 17.49
N GLU A 19 -14.40 26.61 17.85
CA GLU A 19 -14.76 26.30 19.23
C GLU A 19 -13.55 26.02 20.13
N VAL A 20 -12.48 25.44 19.58
CA VAL A 20 -11.19 25.31 20.28
C VAL A 20 -10.53 26.67 20.50
N GLY A 21 -10.61 27.58 19.53
CA GLY A 21 -10.15 28.97 19.67
C GLY A 21 -10.91 29.73 20.75
N ASN A 22 -12.21 29.46 20.90
CA ASN A 22 -13.07 29.99 21.97
C ASN A 22 -12.81 29.33 23.35
N GLY A 23 -11.90 28.37 23.46
CA GLY A 23 -11.57 27.69 24.72
C GLY A 23 -12.66 26.72 25.21
N THR A 24 -13.58 26.29 24.36
CA THR A 24 -14.67 25.41 24.77
C THR A 24 -14.21 23.96 25.03
N SER A 25 -14.89 23.28 25.96
CA SER A 25 -14.55 21.90 26.29
C SER A 25 -14.93 20.92 25.18
N VAL A 26 -14.13 19.88 24.99
CA VAL A 26 -14.37 18.80 23.99
C VAL A 26 -15.77 18.19 24.12
N ARG A 27 -16.32 18.08 25.34
CA ARG A 27 -17.68 17.56 25.58
C ARG A 27 -18.77 18.52 25.09
N LYS A 28 -18.53 19.84 25.14
CA LYS A 28 -19.46 20.85 24.59
C LYS A 28 -19.45 20.78 23.06
N ILE A 29 -18.27 20.74 22.44
CA ILE A 29 -18.10 20.57 20.99
C ILE A 29 -18.79 19.28 20.49
N ALA A 30 -18.66 18.20 21.26
CA ALA A 30 -19.32 16.93 20.95
C ALA A 30 -20.85 17.03 20.92
N ARG A 31 -21.43 17.74 21.89
CA ARG A 31 -22.87 17.99 21.91
C ARG A 31 -23.32 18.88 20.75
N LEU A 32 -22.55 19.93 20.43
CA LEU A 32 -22.84 20.82 19.29
C LEU A 32 -22.87 20.06 17.95
N LEU A 33 -21.95 19.13 17.74
CA LEU A 33 -21.85 18.35 16.50
C LEU A 33 -22.69 17.07 16.50
N GLY A 34 -23.38 16.73 17.59
CA GLY A 34 -24.07 15.44 17.73
C GLY A 34 -23.12 14.22 17.66
N ARG A 35 -21.82 14.40 17.94
CA ARG A 35 -20.79 13.36 17.83
C ARG A 35 -20.34 12.85 19.20
N GLY A 36 -19.69 11.69 19.20
CA GLY A 36 -19.05 11.16 20.41
C GLY A 36 -17.82 12.00 20.81
N PRO A 37 -17.65 12.36 22.10
CA PRO A 37 -16.51 13.17 22.57
C PRO A 37 -15.15 12.49 22.34
N SER A 38 -15.13 11.15 22.28
CA SER A 38 -13.92 10.38 21.98
C SER A 38 -13.46 10.56 20.51
N GLY A 39 -14.38 10.80 19.57
CA GLY A 39 -14.04 11.09 18.18
C GLY A 39 -13.32 12.43 18.05
N ILE A 40 -13.89 13.47 18.67
CA ILE A 40 -13.34 14.82 18.65
C ILE A 40 -12.03 14.90 19.41
N SER A 41 -11.92 14.26 20.58
CA SER A 41 -10.64 14.23 21.32
C SER A 41 -9.52 13.59 20.52
N ARG A 42 -9.80 12.47 19.83
CA ARG A 42 -8.80 11.81 18.97
C ARG A 42 -8.45 12.67 17.75
N GLU A 43 -9.43 13.34 17.16
CA GLU A 43 -9.22 14.27 16.04
C GLU A 43 -8.29 15.42 16.44
N ILE A 44 -8.65 16.13 17.52
CA ILE A 44 -7.85 17.23 18.07
C ILE A 44 -6.45 16.73 18.39
N ARG A 45 -6.30 15.62 19.12
CA ARG A 45 -4.98 15.09 19.52
C ARG A 45 -4.08 14.70 18.34
N ARG A 46 -4.65 14.18 17.25
CA ARG A 46 -3.89 13.77 16.06
C ARG A 46 -3.44 14.96 15.21
N ASN A 47 -4.18 16.06 15.26
CA ASN A 47 -4.01 17.20 14.36
C ASN A 47 -3.68 18.51 15.08
N THR A 48 -3.50 18.49 16.41
CA THR A 48 -2.97 19.63 17.15
C THR A 48 -1.50 19.77 16.81
N TRP A 49 -1.15 20.94 16.30
CA TRP A 49 0.22 21.31 16.05
C TRP A 49 0.76 22.07 17.26
N PHE A 50 1.97 21.70 17.68
CA PHE A 50 2.73 22.42 18.68
C PHE A 50 3.81 23.23 17.95
N PRO A 51 3.83 24.56 18.09
CA PRO A 51 4.95 25.36 17.64
C PRO A 51 6.19 25.00 18.50
N SER A 52 6.94 23.97 18.08
CA SER A 52 8.24 23.69 18.69
C SER A 52 9.28 24.67 18.14
N ASN A 53 10.25 24.99 18.98
CA ASN A 53 11.48 25.68 18.64
C ASN A 53 12.44 24.85 17.75
N GLU A 54 12.09 23.60 17.43
CA GLU A 54 12.95 22.63 16.73
C GLU A 54 12.58 22.41 15.26
N SER A 55 11.42 22.88 14.78
CA SER A 55 11.06 22.73 13.36
C SER A 55 11.95 23.61 12.47
N GLU A 56 12.72 23.00 11.56
CA GLU A 56 13.63 23.68 10.61
C GLU A 56 12.96 24.80 9.80
N SER A 57 11.66 24.70 9.56
CA SER A 57 10.88 25.63 8.73
C SER A 57 10.70 27.04 9.32
N TYR A 58 11.19 27.33 10.53
CA TYR A 58 11.04 28.64 11.18
C TYR A 58 12.38 29.13 11.75
N ARG A 59 13.26 29.62 10.87
CA ARG A 59 14.65 29.94 11.26
C ARG A 59 15.34 31.16 10.59
N PRO A 60 14.66 32.26 10.25
CA PRO A 60 15.39 33.55 10.07
C PRO A 60 15.05 34.70 11.03
N TYR A 61 13.95 34.68 11.81
CA TYR A 61 13.47 35.89 12.52
C TYR A 61 13.11 35.74 14.00
N ARG A 62 13.72 34.81 14.76
CA ARG A 62 13.36 34.63 16.19
C ARG A 62 14.50 34.99 17.16
N PRO A 63 14.31 35.95 18.08
CA PRO A 63 15.26 36.18 19.17
C PRO A 63 15.35 34.93 20.07
N LYS A 64 16.56 34.59 20.54
CA LYS A 64 16.89 33.38 21.34
C LYS A 64 16.05 33.20 22.62
N ARG A 65 15.35 34.24 23.08
CA ARG A 65 14.58 34.23 24.33
C ARG A 65 13.08 34.31 24.05
N LEU A 66 12.47 33.17 23.74
CA LEU A 66 11.03 32.96 23.96
C LEU A 66 10.83 31.59 24.61
N LYS A 67 11.34 31.45 25.84
CA LYS A 67 10.84 30.42 26.75
C LYS A 67 9.51 30.95 27.31
N THR A 68 8.42 30.29 26.95
CA THR A 68 7.13 30.34 27.64
C THR A 68 6.38 31.68 27.55
N GLY A 69 5.70 31.92 26.43
CA GLY A 69 4.75 33.04 26.28
C GLY A 69 3.31 32.56 26.01
N PRO A 70 2.30 33.44 26.07
CA PRO A 70 0.88 33.11 25.77
C PRO A 70 0.63 32.46 24.39
N TRP A 71 1.61 32.58 23.48
CA TRP A 71 1.57 32.09 22.10
C TRP A 71 2.13 30.66 21.91
N THR A 72 2.53 29.98 22.98
CA THR A 72 2.94 28.55 22.95
C THR A 72 1.77 27.59 23.25
N GLY A 73 0.56 27.93 22.79
CA GLY A 73 -0.62 27.07 22.88
C GLY A 73 -0.62 25.93 21.85
N ARG A 74 -1.41 24.89 22.10
CA ARG A 74 -1.71 23.85 21.09
C ARG A 74 -2.75 24.41 20.12
N TYR A 75 -2.46 24.40 18.82
CA TYR A 75 -3.39 24.89 17.80
C TYR A 75 -3.96 23.75 16.96
N TYR A 76 -5.28 23.71 16.82
CA TYR A 76 -5.95 22.83 15.86
C TYR A 76 -6.34 23.65 14.63
N ILE A 77 -5.90 23.22 13.45
CA ILE A 77 -6.20 23.89 12.18
C ILE A 77 -6.95 22.90 11.27
N ALA A 78 -8.16 23.26 10.84
CA ALA A 78 -9.06 22.39 10.09
C ALA A 78 -8.52 22.01 8.71
N GLY A 79 -7.98 22.97 7.95
CA GLY A 79 -7.49 22.74 6.59
C GLY A 79 -6.39 21.66 6.49
N PRO A 80 -5.29 21.74 7.27
CA PRO A 80 -4.29 20.68 7.33
C PRO A 80 -4.84 19.34 7.81
N ALA A 81 -5.79 19.35 8.75
CA ALA A 81 -6.43 18.13 9.24
C ALA A 81 -7.22 17.43 8.12
N GLN A 82 -7.99 18.20 7.34
CA GLN A 82 -8.75 17.74 6.18
C GLN A 82 -7.81 17.17 5.10
N ARG A 83 -6.80 17.93 4.67
CA ARG A 83 -5.79 17.47 3.70
C ARG A 83 -5.10 16.16 4.12
N LYS A 84 -4.78 15.99 5.41
CA LYS A 84 -4.23 14.73 5.94
C LYS A 84 -5.24 13.59 5.88
N ALA A 85 -6.52 13.85 6.12
CA ALA A 85 -7.58 12.86 5.99
C ALA A 85 -7.76 12.42 4.53
N ASP A 86 -7.79 13.37 3.59
CA ASP A 86 -7.93 13.09 2.16
C ASP A 86 -6.74 12.30 1.62
N ARG A 87 -5.52 12.67 2.03
CA ARG A 87 -4.30 11.90 1.70
C ARG A 87 -4.37 10.45 2.21
N ARG A 88 -4.98 10.21 3.38
CA ARG A 88 -5.17 8.85 3.91
C ARG A 88 -6.26 8.09 3.17
N ARG A 89 -7.31 8.76 2.70
CA ARG A 89 -8.36 8.15 1.87
C ARG A 89 -7.85 7.76 0.49
N ALA A 90 -7.00 8.60 -0.10
CA ALA A 90 -6.40 8.34 -1.41
C ALA A 90 -5.40 7.18 -1.39
N LYS A 91 -4.83 6.84 -0.22
CA LYS A 91 -3.91 5.70 -0.09
C LYS A 91 -4.69 4.39 0.06
N PRO A 92 -4.41 3.37 -0.78
CA PRO A 92 -5.00 2.07 -0.60
C PRO A 92 -4.58 1.47 0.75
N ARG A 93 -5.52 0.83 1.45
CA ARG A 93 -5.29 0.23 2.79
C ARG A 93 -4.31 -0.95 2.77
N LYS A 94 -4.10 -1.57 1.60
CA LYS A 94 -3.12 -2.63 1.37
C LYS A 94 -2.15 -2.14 0.29
N PRO A 95 -0.83 -2.08 0.55
CA PRO A 95 0.11 -1.88 -0.54
C PRO A 95 -0.04 -3.04 -1.53
N TYR A 96 -0.07 -2.74 -2.83
CA TYR A 96 -0.02 -3.79 -3.85
C TYR A 96 1.28 -4.58 -3.63
N ARG A 97 1.16 -5.91 -3.48
CA ARG A 97 2.30 -6.80 -3.19
C ARG A 97 3.41 -6.75 -4.26
N LEU A 98 3.13 -6.16 -5.42
CA LEU A 98 4.04 -5.99 -6.54
C LEU A 98 3.88 -4.54 -7.04
N SER A 99 4.83 -3.67 -6.72
CA SER A 99 4.81 -2.24 -7.07
C SER A 99 5.47 -1.92 -8.41
N CYS A 100 6.15 -2.89 -9.05
CA CYS A 100 6.82 -2.72 -10.33
C CYS A 100 5.86 -3.02 -11.50
N GLY A 101 5.49 -1.98 -12.26
CA GLY A 101 4.56 -2.08 -13.39
C GLY A 101 4.99 -3.07 -14.47
N ARG A 102 6.30 -3.15 -14.80
CA ARG A 102 6.82 -4.11 -15.80
C ARG A 102 6.61 -5.58 -15.39
N LEU A 103 6.74 -5.86 -14.09
CA LEU A 103 6.59 -7.21 -13.55
C LEU A 103 5.10 -7.59 -13.51
N TRP A 104 4.23 -6.63 -13.22
CA TRP A 104 2.77 -6.79 -13.29
C TRP A 104 2.27 -7.03 -14.72
N SER A 105 2.75 -6.27 -15.71
CA SER A 105 2.38 -6.47 -17.12
C SER A 105 2.75 -7.88 -17.59
N ARG A 106 3.95 -8.37 -17.24
CA ARG A 106 4.36 -9.75 -17.57
C ARG A 106 3.54 -10.81 -16.84
N VAL A 107 3.34 -10.68 -15.53
CA VAL A 107 2.54 -11.64 -14.74
C VAL A 107 1.07 -11.65 -15.16
N ALA A 108 0.53 -10.53 -15.65
CA ALA A 108 -0.84 -10.43 -16.16
C ALA A 108 -1.00 -11.03 -17.57
N GLU A 109 0.04 -11.03 -18.41
CA GLU A 109 0.02 -11.69 -19.72
C GLU A 109 0.05 -13.22 -19.63
N TRP A 110 0.69 -13.77 -18.61
CA TRP A 110 0.91 -15.22 -18.46
C TRP A 110 -0.40 -16.02 -18.38
N PRO A 111 -1.43 -15.64 -17.60
CA PRO A 111 -2.73 -16.30 -17.62
C PRO A 111 -3.41 -16.28 -18.99
N GLY A 112 -3.24 -15.20 -19.77
CA GLY A 112 -3.80 -15.08 -21.13
C GLY A 112 -3.10 -15.96 -22.16
N ARG A 113 -1.86 -16.39 -21.88
CA ARG A 113 -1.07 -17.34 -22.69
C ARG A 113 -1.14 -18.79 -22.18
N GLY A 114 -2.08 -19.11 -21.30
CA GLY A 114 -2.30 -20.47 -20.80
C GLY A 114 -1.46 -20.86 -19.57
N TRP A 115 -0.66 -19.95 -19.02
CA TRP A 115 0.08 -20.18 -17.79
C TRP A 115 -0.83 -19.95 -16.58
N SER A 116 -1.52 -21.00 -16.16
CA SER A 116 -2.28 -20.96 -14.91
C SER A 116 -1.35 -21.29 -13.73
N PRO A 117 -1.36 -20.50 -12.65
CA PRO A 117 -0.70 -20.87 -11.40
C PRO A 117 -1.34 -22.10 -10.74
N LEU A 118 -2.55 -22.51 -11.13
CA LEU A 118 -3.29 -23.59 -10.47
C LEU A 118 -2.70 -24.99 -10.76
N PRO A 119 -2.35 -25.36 -12.00
CA PRO A 119 -1.59 -26.58 -12.29
C PRO A 119 -0.24 -26.63 -11.58
N VAL A 120 0.57 -25.57 -11.70
CA VAL A 120 1.92 -25.49 -11.10
C VAL A 120 1.85 -25.52 -9.57
N SER A 121 0.96 -24.74 -8.96
CA SER A 121 0.76 -24.75 -7.50
C SER A 121 0.16 -26.06 -6.98
N GLY A 122 -0.62 -26.76 -7.80
CA GLY A 122 -1.15 -28.09 -7.49
C GLY A 122 -0.06 -29.16 -7.43
N ILE A 123 0.86 -29.14 -8.40
CA ILE A 123 2.01 -30.07 -8.47
C ILE A 123 2.99 -29.78 -7.34
N ILE A 124 3.34 -28.50 -7.13
CA ILE A 124 4.23 -28.11 -6.02
C ILE A 124 3.65 -28.57 -4.67
N ARG A 125 2.33 -28.49 -4.47
CA ARG A 125 1.70 -29.00 -3.24
C ARG A 125 1.67 -30.52 -3.13
N ARG A 126 1.76 -31.23 -4.24
CA ARG A 126 1.85 -32.70 -4.29
C ARG A 126 3.27 -33.15 -3.96
N CYS A 127 4.28 -32.46 -4.47
CA CYS A 127 5.69 -32.79 -4.24
C CYS A 127 6.23 -32.21 -2.92
N LEU A 128 5.74 -31.04 -2.49
CA LEU A 128 6.15 -30.34 -1.27
C LEU A 128 4.90 -30.00 -0.42
N PRO A 129 4.52 -30.87 0.54
CA PRO A 129 3.42 -30.57 1.45
C PRO A 129 3.71 -29.33 2.28
N LYS A 130 2.66 -28.71 2.82
CA LYS A 130 2.82 -27.47 3.60
C LYS A 130 3.77 -27.70 4.78
N ARG A 131 4.72 -26.76 4.95
CA ARG A 131 5.73 -26.72 6.03
C ARG A 131 6.94 -27.64 5.84
N THR A 132 7.20 -28.15 4.63
CA THR A 132 8.51 -28.73 4.31
C THR A 132 9.60 -27.67 4.41
N ILE A 133 10.69 -27.99 5.11
CA ILE A 133 11.90 -27.16 5.18
C ILE A 133 12.72 -27.47 3.94
N ILE A 134 13.12 -26.45 3.20
CA ILE A 134 13.96 -26.59 2.00
C ILE A 134 15.41 -26.47 2.44
N GLU A 135 16.11 -27.60 2.47
CA GLU A 135 17.53 -27.65 2.80
C GLU A 135 18.39 -27.56 1.51
N PRO A 136 19.61 -27.00 1.56
CA PRO A 136 20.50 -26.90 0.40
C PRO A 136 20.82 -28.26 -0.26
N GLY A 137 20.79 -29.35 0.51
CA GLY A 137 21.00 -30.71 0.00
C GLY A 137 19.86 -31.23 -0.89
N MET A 138 18.70 -30.59 -0.88
CA MET A 138 17.53 -30.99 -1.69
C MET A 138 17.53 -30.38 -3.09
N ALA A 139 18.58 -29.65 -3.49
CA ALA A 139 18.65 -28.98 -4.78
C ALA A 139 18.38 -29.92 -5.97
N ARG A 140 18.86 -31.17 -5.89
CA ARG A 140 18.62 -32.19 -6.91
C ARG A 140 17.16 -32.64 -6.96
N GLU A 141 16.54 -32.90 -5.82
CA GLU A 141 15.12 -33.29 -5.72
C GLU A 141 14.20 -32.16 -6.21
N LEU A 142 14.55 -30.91 -5.87
CA LEU A 142 13.83 -29.74 -6.37
C LEU A 142 13.99 -29.58 -7.88
N GLN A 143 15.18 -29.82 -8.43
CA GLN A 143 15.41 -29.79 -9.87
C GLN A 143 14.60 -30.89 -10.58
N GLU A 144 14.53 -32.10 -10.02
CA GLU A 144 13.70 -33.19 -10.57
C GLU A 144 12.21 -32.81 -10.61
N ILE A 145 11.70 -32.12 -9.58
CA ILE A 145 10.32 -31.59 -9.57
C ILE A 145 10.11 -30.52 -10.64
N VAL A 146 11.09 -29.64 -10.83
CA VAL A 146 11.06 -28.60 -11.88
C VAL A 146 11.06 -29.26 -13.25
N ASP A 147 11.96 -30.22 -13.49
CA ASP A 147 12.08 -30.94 -14.75
C ASP A 147 10.81 -31.75 -15.06
N GLU A 148 10.20 -32.39 -14.05
CA GLU A 148 8.90 -33.06 -14.21
C GLU A 148 7.81 -32.07 -14.60
N THR A 149 7.81 -30.88 -14.00
CA THR A 149 6.78 -29.87 -14.26
C THR A 149 6.96 -29.26 -15.66
N ASP A 150 8.20 -28.94 -16.04
CA ASP A 150 8.54 -28.23 -17.26
C ASP A 150 8.47 -29.13 -18.51
N ASN A 151 8.70 -30.44 -18.36
CA ASN A 151 8.66 -31.40 -19.46
C ASN A 151 7.33 -32.15 -19.58
N ARG A 152 6.32 -31.83 -18.76
CA ARG A 152 5.02 -32.49 -18.82
C ARG A 152 4.13 -31.88 -19.91
N PRO A 153 3.59 -32.69 -20.85
CA PRO A 153 2.70 -32.16 -21.88
C PRO A 153 1.42 -31.60 -21.26
N MET A 154 1.10 -30.34 -21.59
CA MET A 154 -0.07 -29.65 -21.04
C MET A 154 -1.17 -29.52 -22.10
N ARG A 155 -2.38 -29.97 -21.77
CA ARG A 155 -3.55 -29.86 -22.67
C ARG A 155 -3.84 -28.42 -23.10
N VAL A 156 -3.57 -27.43 -22.23
CA VAL A 156 -3.75 -26.01 -22.54
C VAL A 156 -2.76 -25.49 -23.59
N LEU A 157 -1.60 -26.13 -23.73
CA LEU A 157 -0.57 -25.82 -24.74
C LEU A 157 -0.71 -26.73 -25.99
N GLY A 158 -1.86 -27.36 -26.21
CA GLY A 158 -2.03 -28.30 -27.31
C GLY A 158 -1.16 -29.56 -27.18
N HIS A 159 -0.96 -30.04 -25.94
CA HIS A 159 -0.10 -31.18 -25.61
C HIS A 159 1.42 -30.94 -25.75
N ARG A 160 1.85 -29.70 -25.97
CA ARG A 160 3.27 -29.31 -25.87
C ARG A 160 3.72 -29.21 -24.40
N THR A 161 5.02 -29.32 -24.19
CA THR A 161 5.61 -29.10 -22.86
C THR A 161 5.78 -27.60 -22.57
N PRO A 162 5.70 -27.17 -21.30
CA PRO A 162 6.03 -25.80 -20.93
C PRO A 162 7.43 -25.37 -21.38
N ALA A 163 8.42 -26.28 -21.34
CA ALA A 163 9.78 -26.02 -21.81
C ALA A 163 9.83 -25.73 -23.33
N GLU A 164 9.13 -26.52 -24.15
CA GLU A 164 9.05 -26.31 -25.61
C GLU A 164 8.36 -24.99 -25.94
N ALA A 165 7.22 -24.70 -25.31
CA ALA A 165 6.49 -23.46 -25.54
C ALA A 165 7.31 -22.22 -25.12
N PHE A 166 8.14 -22.35 -24.08
CA PHE A 166 9.05 -21.31 -23.66
C PHE A 166 10.21 -21.10 -24.65
N ALA A 167 10.78 -22.19 -25.18
CA ALA A 167 11.83 -22.12 -26.19
C ALA A 167 11.35 -21.42 -27.48
N ASP A 168 10.14 -21.75 -27.95
CA ASP A 168 9.51 -21.10 -29.11
C ASP A 168 9.33 -19.58 -28.88
N GLU A 169 8.90 -19.16 -27.70
CA GLU A 169 8.74 -17.74 -27.34
C GLU A 169 10.09 -17.01 -27.22
N LEU A 170 11.15 -17.68 -26.74
CA LEU A 170 12.49 -17.10 -26.71
C LEU A 170 13.04 -16.84 -28.11
N LEU A 171 12.82 -17.76 -29.06
CA LEU A 171 13.18 -17.56 -30.47
C LEU A 171 12.42 -16.38 -31.07
N ASN A 172 11.11 -16.31 -30.85
CA ASN A 172 10.26 -15.19 -31.30
C ASN A 172 10.68 -13.83 -30.71
N LEU A 173 11.30 -13.81 -29.52
CA LEU A 173 11.83 -12.60 -28.89
C LEU A 173 13.20 -12.20 -29.44
N GLN A 174 14.01 -13.16 -29.89
CA GLN A 174 15.30 -12.90 -30.54
C GLN A 174 15.12 -12.37 -31.96
N ASP A 175 14.17 -12.91 -32.72
CA ASP A 175 13.82 -12.43 -34.06
C ASP A 175 13.35 -10.97 -34.05
N LYS A 176 12.62 -10.56 -33.00
CA LYS A 176 12.19 -9.16 -32.80
C LYS A 176 13.33 -8.22 -32.41
N GLN A 177 14.40 -8.74 -31.80
CA GLN A 177 15.59 -7.96 -31.43
C GLN A 177 16.57 -7.83 -32.61
N GLY A 178 16.58 -8.79 -33.55
CA GLY A 178 17.38 -8.73 -34.78
C GLY A 178 16.89 -7.72 -35.82
N CYS A 179 15.64 -7.25 -35.72
CA CYS A 179 15.06 -6.33 -36.70
C CYS A 179 15.44 -4.84 -36.49
N CYS A 180 16.29 -4.54 -35.49
CA CYS A 180 16.70 -3.17 -35.12
C CYS A 180 18.18 -2.86 -35.37
N THR A 181 18.82 -3.48 -36.38
CA THR A 181 20.11 -3.01 -36.88
C THR A 181 20.15 -2.99 -38.41
N SER A 182 19.56 -1.95 -39.00
CA SER A 182 19.98 -1.45 -40.32
C SER A 182 20.27 0.04 -40.18
N LYS A 183 21.46 0.43 -40.67
CA LYS A 183 22.06 1.76 -40.63
C LYS A 183 21.16 2.86 -41.23
#